data_AF-A0A8D9M140-F1
#
_entry.id   AF-A0A8D9M140-F1
#
_cell.length_a   1.000
_cell.length_b   1.000
_cell.length_c   1.000
_cell.angle_alpha   90.00
_cell.angle_beta   90.00
_cell.angle_gamma   90.00
#
_symmetry.space_group_name_H-M   'P 1'
#
loop_
_entity.id
_entity.type
_entity.pdbx_description
1 polymer ?
#
loop_
_entity_poly.entity_id
_entity_poly.type
_entity_poly.pdbx_seq_one_letter_code
_entity_poly.pdbx_strand_id
1 'polypeptide(L)'
;MSAVSCSTASSSGGCGLRSQLKTCALPAFASLNFGRTGPHSQVLVNFFFSFINQLKSLTFCSLLEKKSDRLSTHRLELVHGNRKSRGTTICMTLVDERQSTGQNVVDPPRILAYDLVQGALVKWTWKEDKSVPDTPTAVLLHGILGSGKNWGTFARRLAHEFPTWQFLLVDLRCHGDSASLKKRGPNSVATTASDVLKLVGQLRLTPRVLVGHSFGGKVVLSMVEQAAKPLPRPVRAWVLDATPGKVRAGGDGEDHPRELISFLRTLPKVVSSKREILNALIEEGFSNDVSQWVVTNLRPTGPLCSSFSWTFDLDGISQLYQSYEETNLWNFVENLPRGVHVNFLKAERSLHRWALEDLQRIHAAEELASEEGGGVEMHVLEDAGHWVHTDNPDGLFRILSSSFQVLRA
;
A
#
# COMPACT_ATOMS: atom_id res chain seq x y z
N MET A 1 34.93 -14.87 54.80
CA MET A 1 35.78 -14.13 55.76
C MET A 1 35.47 -12.66 55.53
N SER A 2 34.48 -12.09 56.24
CA SER A 2 34.65 -11.42 57.55
C SER A 2 35.52 -10.15 57.41
N ALA A 3 35.17 -8.95 57.84
CA ALA A 3 33.98 -8.36 58.45
C ALA A 3 34.28 -6.84 58.69
N VAL A 4 33.24 -6.01 58.90
CA VAL A 4 33.17 -4.90 59.90
C VAL A 4 33.96 -3.61 59.61
N SER A 5 33.58 -2.36 59.91
CA SER A 5 32.48 -1.61 60.59
C SER A 5 32.49 -0.18 60.01
N CYS A 6 31.39 0.55 59.77
CA CYS A 6 30.38 1.13 60.67
C CYS A 6 30.86 2.34 61.51
N SER A 7 30.17 3.49 61.38
CA SER A 7 29.74 4.48 62.42
C SER A 7 29.40 5.83 61.74
N THR A 8 28.12 6.24 61.56
CA THR A 8 27.20 6.98 62.49
C THR A 8 27.65 8.41 62.81
N ALA A 9 26.83 9.46 62.99
CA ALA A 9 25.40 9.77 62.92
C ALA A 9 25.32 11.32 63.08
N SER A 10 24.29 12.05 62.65
CA SER A 10 23.22 12.64 63.50
C SER A 10 22.74 13.91 62.75
N SER A 11 21.48 14.08 62.35
CA SER A 11 20.18 14.23 63.05
C SER A 11 19.79 15.68 63.33
N SER A 12 18.74 16.15 62.66
CA SER A 12 17.60 16.95 63.17
C SER A 12 16.80 17.42 61.94
N GLY A 13 15.48 17.32 61.83
CA GLY A 13 14.42 17.03 62.79
C GLY A 13 13.30 18.07 62.60
N GLY A 14 12.08 17.63 62.29
CA GLY A 14 10.85 18.44 62.30
C GLY A 14 10.02 18.33 61.01
N CYS A 15 9.08 17.38 60.91
CA CYS A 15 7.63 17.55 61.20
C CYS A 15 6.96 18.64 60.35
N GLY A 16 5.91 18.40 59.57
CA GLY A 16 5.07 17.25 59.31
C GLY A 16 3.72 17.76 58.78
N LEU A 17 3.05 17.02 57.90
CA LEU A 17 1.62 16.78 58.02
C LEU A 17 1.22 15.59 57.13
N ARG A 18 0.51 14.67 57.75
CA ARG A 18 -0.02 13.42 57.20
C ARG A 18 -1.33 13.69 56.45
N SER A 19 -1.55 12.95 55.37
CA SER A 19 -2.84 12.29 55.12
C SER A 19 -2.56 10.87 54.59
N GLN A 20 -2.72 9.90 55.48
CA GLN A 20 -2.71 8.45 55.24
C GLN A 20 -3.99 8.05 54.46
N LEU A 21 -3.88 7.35 53.32
CA LEU A 21 -3.79 5.89 53.13
C LEU A 21 -5.11 5.13 53.37
N LYS A 22 -5.58 4.42 52.32
CA LYS A 22 -5.59 2.93 52.17
C LYS A 22 -6.48 2.58 50.97
N THR A 23 -6.00 2.07 49.83
CA THR A 23 -5.42 0.74 49.48
C THR A 23 -6.35 -0.47 49.67
N CYS A 24 -6.66 -1.15 48.55
CA CYS A 24 -6.78 -2.61 48.44
C CYS A 24 -6.19 -2.97 47.05
N ALA A 25 -4.92 -3.40 46.95
CA ALA A 25 -4.39 -4.75 47.24
C ALA A 25 -4.69 -5.75 46.11
N LEU A 26 -3.72 -5.90 45.20
CA LEU A 26 -3.48 -7.08 44.38
C LEU A 26 -2.99 -8.23 45.28
N PRO A 27 -3.42 -9.49 45.05
CA PRO A 27 -2.79 -10.62 45.71
C PRO A 27 -1.52 -11.04 44.95
N ALA A 28 -0.43 -11.20 45.71
CA ALA A 28 0.77 -11.92 45.29
C ALA A 28 0.63 -13.41 45.66
N PHE A 29 0.88 -14.29 44.70
CA PHE A 29 1.39 -15.65 44.88
C PHE A 29 2.37 -15.86 43.71
N ALA A 30 3.67 -15.88 43.95
CA ALA A 30 4.48 -16.97 44.48
C ALA A 30 5.29 -17.60 43.33
N SER A 31 6.60 -17.57 43.51
CA SER A 31 7.62 -18.00 42.57
C SER A 31 7.46 -19.47 42.18
N LEU A 32 7.40 -19.73 40.87
CA LEU A 32 7.69 -21.03 40.26
C LEU A 32 8.86 -20.83 39.30
N ASN A 33 9.99 -21.47 39.63
CA ASN A 33 11.12 -21.63 38.73
C ASN A 33 10.68 -22.43 37.49
N PHE A 34 10.78 -21.82 36.31
CA PHE A 34 10.92 -22.56 35.05
C PHE A 34 12.18 -22.08 34.35
N GLY A 35 13.09 -23.03 34.12
CA GLY A 35 14.33 -22.81 33.38
C GLY A 35 14.10 -22.58 31.89
N ARG A 36 15.13 -22.00 31.26
CA ARG A 36 15.44 -21.93 29.82
C ARG A 36 14.26 -22.21 28.85
N THR A 37 13.75 -21.13 28.25
CA THR A 37 12.96 -21.18 27.00
C THR A 37 13.54 -20.19 25.99
N GLY A 38 13.71 -20.65 24.74
CA GLY A 38 14.43 -19.98 23.64
C GLY A 38 13.69 -18.79 22.97
N PRO A 39 14.16 -18.33 21.79
CA PRO A 39 13.77 -17.06 21.19
C PRO A 39 12.45 -17.19 20.42
N HIS A 40 11.34 -17.40 21.13
CA HIS A 40 9.99 -17.37 20.54
C HIS A 40 9.03 -16.39 21.24
N SER A 41 9.53 -15.58 22.18
CA SER A 41 8.68 -14.74 23.03
C SER A 41 8.75 -13.24 22.70
N GLN A 42 9.58 -12.81 21.74
CA GLN A 42 9.71 -11.38 21.38
C GLN A 42 8.83 -10.97 20.17
N VAL A 43 8.36 -11.91 19.35
CA VAL A 43 7.50 -11.64 18.16
C VAL A 43 6.05 -11.29 18.56
N LEU A 44 5.62 -11.70 19.76
CA LEU A 44 4.26 -11.52 20.29
C LEU A 44 3.95 -10.09 20.76
N VAL A 45 4.94 -9.26 21.06
CA VAL A 45 4.72 -7.94 21.69
C VAL A 45 4.45 -6.84 20.65
N ASN A 46 4.97 -6.97 19.42
CA ASN A 46 4.86 -5.93 18.40
C ASN A 46 3.55 -6.00 17.58
N PHE A 47 2.91 -7.17 17.48
CA PHE A 47 1.57 -7.31 16.88
C PHE A 47 0.44 -6.77 17.79
N PHE A 48 0.65 -6.73 19.11
CA PHE A 48 -0.33 -6.27 20.10
C PHE A 48 -0.67 -4.77 19.97
N PHE A 49 0.27 -3.94 19.52
CA PHE A 49 0.06 -2.49 19.34
C PHE A 49 -0.65 -2.13 18.01
N SER A 50 -0.46 -2.92 16.95
CA SER A 50 -1.09 -2.70 15.63
C SER A 50 -2.63 -2.85 15.70
N PHE A 51 -3.10 -3.86 16.43
CA PHE A 51 -4.53 -4.10 16.64
C PHE A 51 -5.20 -3.04 17.53
N ILE A 52 -4.50 -2.50 18.52
CA ILE A 52 -5.04 -1.43 19.39
C ILE A 52 -5.29 -0.14 18.59
N ASN A 53 -4.47 0.20 17.59
CA ASN A 53 -4.68 1.42 16.81
C ASN A 53 -5.82 1.28 15.78
N GLN A 54 -6.04 0.07 15.24
CA GLN A 54 -7.18 -0.21 14.35
C GLN A 54 -8.51 -0.34 15.11
N LEU A 55 -8.51 -0.93 16.33
CA LEU A 55 -9.67 -0.95 17.21
C LEU A 55 -9.98 0.41 17.83
N LYS A 56 -8.98 1.19 18.28
CA LYS A 56 -9.22 2.54 18.82
C LYS A 56 -9.83 3.48 17.79
N SER A 57 -9.51 3.32 16.51
CA SER A 57 -10.16 4.06 15.41
C SER A 57 -11.66 3.72 15.28
N LEU A 58 -12.05 2.46 15.49
CA LEU A 58 -13.44 2.01 15.46
C LEU A 58 -14.22 2.38 16.73
N THR A 59 -13.59 2.36 17.91
CA THR A 59 -14.25 2.73 19.18
C THR A 59 -14.34 4.25 19.39
N PHE A 60 -13.38 5.04 18.86
CA PHE A 60 -13.42 6.50 18.96
C PHE A 60 -14.51 7.12 18.08
N CYS A 61 -14.91 6.45 16.98
CA CYS A 61 -16.06 6.85 16.18
C CYS A 61 -17.41 6.65 16.90
N SER A 62 -17.54 5.68 17.83
CA SER A 62 -18.82 5.45 18.53
C SER A 62 -19.01 6.30 19.79
N LEU A 63 -17.96 6.96 20.29
CA LEU A 63 -17.99 7.78 21.51
C LEU A 63 -18.07 9.30 21.27
N LEU A 64 -18.00 9.75 20.01
CA LEU A 64 -18.23 11.15 19.62
C LEU A 64 -19.63 11.42 19.01
N GLU A 65 -20.51 10.41 18.95
CA GLU A 65 -21.90 10.56 18.46
C GLU A 65 -22.91 10.96 19.53
N LYS A 66 -22.48 11.30 20.75
CA LYS A 66 -23.37 11.82 21.81
C LYS A 66 -23.00 13.24 22.21
N LYS A 67 -23.20 14.20 21.29
CA LYS A 67 -23.81 15.52 21.56
C LYS A 67 -23.84 16.41 20.30
N SER A 68 -25.07 16.85 19.96
CA SER A 68 -25.48 17.90 19.00
C SER A 68 -25.18 17.69 17.52
N ASP A 69 -26.07 17.97 16.56
CA ASP A 69 -27.50 18.26 16.57
C ASP A 69 -27.96 18.14 15.11
N ARG A 70 -29.12 17.49 14.90
CA ARG A 70 -30.02 17.50 13.72
C ARG A 70 -29.38 17.54 12.32
N LEU A 71 -29.31 16.37 11.67
CA LEU A 71 -29.44 16.24 10.22
C LEU A 71 -30.50 15.19 9.92
N SER A 72 -31.55 15.61 9.21
CA SER A 72 -32.75 14.83 8.92
C SER A 72 -32.44 13.66 8.00
N THR A 73 -32.77 12.45 8.43
CA THR A 73 -32.93 11.29 7.57
C THR A 73 -34.29 11.37 6.86
N HIS A 74 -34.29 11.54 5.55
CA HIS A 74 -35.47 11.23 4.73
C HIS A 74 -35.08 10.26 3.61
N ARG A 75 -35.63 9.05 3.76
CA ARG A 75 -35.84 8.03 2.74
C ARG A 75 -37.11 8.42 1.96
N LEU A 76 -37.11 8.37 0.62
CA LEU A 76 -38.27 8.24 -0.30
C LEU A 76 -37.69 8.26 -1.73
N GLU A 77 -37.79 7.18 -2.50
CA GLU A 77 -38.90 6.81 -3.40
C GLU A 77 -39.21 7.87 -4.47
N LEU A 78 -39.18 7.39 -5.72
CA LEU A 78 -39.39 8.13 -6.97
C LEU A 78 -40.80 8.73 -7.04
N VAL A 79 -40.90 10.06 -7.07
CA VAL A 79 -42.07 10.77 -7.61
C VAL A 79 -41.61 11.96 -8.46
N HIS A 80 -42.17 12.06 -9.67
CA HIS A 80 -41.94 13.12 -10.64
C HIS A 80 -42.54 14.45 -10.19
N GLY A 81 -41.78 15.55 -10.26
CA GLY A 81 -42.30 16.89 -9.98
C GLY A 81 -41.32 18.02 -10.32
N ASN A 82 -41.75 18.94 -11.18
CA ASN A 82 -40.96 19.95 -11.88
C ASN A 82 -40.94 21.29 -11.11
N ARG A 83 -39.78 21.76 -10.59
CA ARG A 83 -39.41 23.20 -10.53
C ARG A 83 -37.98 23.48 -10.04
N LYS A 84 -37.43 24.55 -10.62
CA LYS A 84 -36.06 25.10 -10.54
C LYS A 84 -35.58 25.50 -9.14
N SER A 85 -34.33 25.17 -8.82
CA SER A 85 -33.47 25.92 -7.88
C SER A 85 -31.99 25.65 -8.17
N ARG A 86 -31.16 26.70 -8.03
CA ARG A 86 -29.74 26.78 -8.39
C ARG A 86 -28.84 26.10 -7.35
N GLY A 87 -27.84 25.32 -7.80
CA GLY A 87 -26.79 24.80 -6.91
C GLY A 87 -25.80 23.87 -7.62
N THR A 88 -24.53 24.31 -7.69
CA THR A 88 -23.27 23.55 -7.84
C THR A 88 -23.20 22.49 -8.94
N THR A 89 -22.62 22.88 -10.09
CA THR A 89 -22.42 22.03 -11.26
C THR A 89 -21.37 20.94 -10.99
N ILE A 90 -21.84 19.69 -10.93
CA ILE A 90 -21.05 18.48 -11.22
C ILE A 90 -20.73 18.52 -12.72
N CYS A 91 -19.45 18.55 -13.11
CA CYS A 91 -19.07 18.39 -14.51
C CYS A 91 -18.92 16.90 -14.82
N MET A 92 -20.02 16.26 -15.24
CA MET A 92 -19.94 15.06 -16.06
C MET A 92 -19.61 15.51 -17.48
N THR A 93 -18.46 15.07 -18.01
CA THR A 93 -18.15 15.26 -19.42
C THR A 93 -19.05 14.33 -20.23
N LEU A 94 -20.16 14.87 -20.76
CA LEU A 94 -20.90 14.23 -21.85
C LEU A 94 -20.03 14.30 -23.10
N VAL A 95 -19.69 13.12 -23.64
CA VAL A 95 -19.09 13.00 -24.97
C VAL A 95 -20.15 13.38 -25.99
N ASP A 96 -19.81 14.31 -26.88
CA ASP A 96 -20.64 14.88 -27.94
C ASP A 96 -21.24 13.76 -28.83
N GLU A 97 -22.55 13.50 -28.70
CA GLU A 97 -23.32 12.63 -29.60
C GLU A 97 -23.58 13.39 -30.91
N ARG A 98 -22.62 13.36 -31.83
CA ARG A 98 -22.95 13.52 -33.24
C ARG A 98 -23.37 12.17 -33.80
N GLN A 99 -24.66 12.03 -34.04
CA GLN A 99 -25.29 10.90 -34.73
C GLN A 99 -24.51 10.55 -36.01
N SER A 100 -23.82 9.41 -35.99
CA SER A 100 -23.46 8.68 -37.22
C SER A 100 -24.18 7.34 -37.16
N THR A 101 -25.21 7.18 -37.97
CA THR A 101 -25.85 5.90 -38.25
C THR A 101 -24.83 4.93 -38.84
N GLY A 102 -24.32 4.03 -38.01
CA GLY A 102 -23.44 2.94 -38.40
C GLY A 102 -23.13 2.09 -37.17
N GLN A 103 -23.53 0.82 -37.20
CA GLN A 103 -23.23 -0.14 -36.14
C GLN A 103 -21.71 -0.25 -35.93
N ASN A 104 -21.20 0.46 -34.93
CA ASN A 104 -19.90 0.20 -34.32
C ASN A 104 -20.15 0.11 -32.82
N VAL A 105 -20.16 -1.12 -32.30
CA VAL A 105 -20.12 -1.36 -30.86
C VAL A 105 -18.76 -0.87 -30.38
N VAL A 106 -18.68 0.39 -29.95
CA VAL A 106 -17.48 0.95 -29.34
C VAL A 106 -17.31 0.24 -28.00
N ASP A 107 -16.34 -0.69 -27.94
CA ASP A 107 -15.88 -1.33 -26.71
C ASP A 107 -15.63 -0.20 -25.67
N PRO A 108 -16.27 -0.23 -24.47
CA PRO A 108 -16.04 0.81 -23.48
C PRO A 108 -14.55 0.88 -23.17
N PRO A 109 -14.00 2.08 -22.91
CA PRO A 109 -12.57 2.25 -22.76
C PRO A 109 -12.12 1.37 -21.58
N ARG A 110 -11.32 0.35 -21.91
CA ARG A 110 -10.77 -0.66 -20.99
C ARG A 110 -9.67 -0.02 -20.13
N ILE A 111 -10.00 1.03 -19.39
CA ILE A 111 -9.08 1.77 -18.52
C ILE A 111 -8.97 1.02 -17.20
N LEU A 112 -7.78 0.98 -16.58
CA LEU A 112 -7.65 0.43 -15.23
C LEU A 112 -8.48 1.26 -14.24
N ALA A 113 -9.11 0.61 -13.26
CA ALA A 113 -9.72 1.29 -12.14
C ALA A 113 -8.64 2.00 -11.29
N TYR A 114 -8.98 3.15 -10.74
CA TYR A 114 -8.08 3.96 -9.94
C TYR A 114 -8.87 4.86 -8.99
N ASP A 115 -8.21 5.24 -7.89
CA ASP A 115 -8.62 6.35 -7.02
C ASP A 115 -7.63 7.51 -7.19
N LEU A 116 -8.14 8.74 -7.22
CA LEU A 116 -7.32 9.95 -7.24
C LEU A 116 -7.46 10.69 -5.90
N VAL A 117 -6.41 10.68 -5.10
CA VAL A 117 -6.34 11.42 -3.83
C VAL A 117 -5.62 12.73 -4.09
N GLN A 118 -6.30 13.86 -3.86
CA GLN A 118 -5.77 15.19 -4.14
C GLN A 118 -5.49 15.95 -2.85
N GLY A 119 -4.34 16.63 -2.80
CA GLY A 119 -4.06 17.59 -1.75
C GLY A 119 -4.97 18.82 -1.83
N ALA A 120 -5.13 19.52 -0.70
CA ALA A 120 -6.10 20.61 -0.56
C ALA A 120 -5.83 21.83 -1.49
N LEU A 121 -4.63 21.95 -2.05
CA LEU A 121 -4.22 23.05 -2.94
C LEU A 121 -4.15 22.64 -4.41
N VAL A 122 -4.52 21.40 -4.76
CA VAL A 122 -4.62 20.96 -6.16
C VAL A 122 -5.81 21.67 -6.81
N LYS A 123 -5.52 22.51 -7.80
CA LYS A 123 -6.55 23.18 -8.61
C LYS A 123 -6.72 22.43 -9.92
N TRP A 124 -7.95 22.02 -10.22
CA TRP A 124 -8.32 21.53 -11.55
C TRP A 124 -8.34 22.69 -12.54
N THR A 125 -7.54 22.61 -13.59
CA THR A 125 -7.61 23.52 -14.73
C THR A 125 -7.88 22.75 -16.01
N TRP A 126 -8.76 23.30 -16.84
CA TRP A 126 -8.97 22.81 -18.19
C TRP A 126 -7.71 23.09 -18.99
N LYS A 127 -7.07 22.05 -19.52
CA LYS A 127 -5.69 22.02 -20.05
C LYS A 127 -5.40 22.90 -21.27
N GLU A 128 -6.30 23.80 -21.66
CA GLU A 128 -6.04 24.78 -22.72
C GLU A 128 -5.15 25.93 -22.25
N ASP A 129 -5.12 26.20 -20.95
CA ASP A 129 -4.22 27.21 -20.38
C ASP A 129 -2.84 26.63 -20.06
N LYS A 130 -1.91 26.75 -21.02
CA LYS A 130 -0.50 26.35 -20.86
C LYS A 130 0.28 27.21 -19.86
N SER A 131 -0.29 28.29 -19.32
CA SER A 131 0.38 29.14 -18.34
C SER A 131 0.42 28.54 -16.94
N VAL A 132 -0.42 27.53 -16.66
CA VAL A 132 -0.49 26.86 -15.36
C VAL A 132 0.38 25.60 -15.37
N PRO A 133 1.34 25.43 -14.44
CA PRO A 133 2.14 24.22 -14.33
C PRO A 133 1.27 22.97 -14.11
N ASP A 134 1.64 21.85 -14.75
CA ASP A 134 1.02 20.55 -14.51
C ASP A 134 1.06 20.19 -13.01
N THR A 135 -0.05 19.70 -12.47
CA THR A 135 -0.13 19.24 -11.08
C THR A 135 0.86 18.07 -10.85
N PRO A 136 1.79 18.19 -9.88
CA PRO A 136 2.74 17.12 -9.61
C PRO A 136 1.98 15.88 -9.14
N THR A 137 2.22 14.78 -9.86
CA THR A 137 1.47 13.53 -9.70
C THR A 137 2.40 12.40 -9.26
N ALA A 138 1.97 11.66 -8.26
CA ALA A 138 2.56 10.38 -7.87
C ALA A 138 1.65 9.23 -8.27
N VAL A 139 2.19 8.14 -8.81
CA VAL A 139 1.44 6.91 -9.13
C VAL A 139 1.85 5.82 -8.16
N LEU A 140 0.89 5.22 -7.45
CA LEU A 140 1.12 4.22 -6.42
C LEU A 140 0.54 2.87 -6.86
N LEU A 141 1.41 1.86 -6.94
CA LEU A 141 1.10 0.51 -7.41
C LEU A 141 1.27 -0.51 -6.28
N HIS A 142 0.24 -1.31 -6.04
CA HIS A 142 0.21 -2.33 -4.99
C HIS A 142 0.96 -3.61 -5.40
N GLY A 143 1.25 -4.47 -4.40
CA GLY A 143 1.83 -5.80 -4.60
C GLY A 143 0.84 -6.83 -5.15
N ILE A 144 1.31 -8.06 -5.40
CA ILE A 144 0.45 -9.16 -5.86
C ILE A 144 -0.63 -9.45 -4.81
N LEU A 145 -1.84 -9.82 -5.24
CA LEU A 145 -3.01 -9.99 -4.37
C LEU A 145 -3.38 -8.71 -3.58
N GLY A 146 -2.92 -7.53 -4.01
CA GLY A 146 -3.29 -6.24 -3.42
C GLY A 146 -4.38 -5.50 -4.20
N SER A 147 -4.65 -4.26 -3.79
CA SER A 147 -5.46 -3.28 -4.53
C SER A 147 -4.98 -1.86 -4.22
N GLY A 148 -5.41 -0.88 -5.00
CA GLY A 148 -5.16 0.54 -4.77
C GLY A 148 -5.55 0.97 -3.35
N LYS A 149 -6.55 0.32 -2.74
CA LYS A 149 -6.98 0.58 -1.35
C LYS A 149 -5.90 0.35 -0.31
N ASN A 150 -4.90 -0.51 -0.57
CA ASN A 150 -3.77 -0.70 0.34
C ASN A 150 -2.98 0.61 0.55
N TRP A 151 -2.99 1.50 -0.44
CA TRP A 151 -2.37 2.82 -0.37
C TRP A 151 -3.26 3.89 0.26
N GLY A 152 -4.55 3.64 0.50
CA GLY A 152 -5.53 4.68 0.80
C GLY A 152 -5.17 5.56 2.00
N THR A 153 -4.81 4.96 3.14
CA THR A 153 -4.43 5.72 4.35
C THR A 153 -3.12 6.46 4.15
N PHE A 154 -2.13 5.82 3.53
CA PHE A 154 -0.82 6.41 3.27
C PHE A 154 -0.92 7.59 2.29
N ALA A 155 -1.68 7.46 1.21
CA ALA A 155 -1.90 8.52 0.22
C ALA A 155 -2.68 9.71 0.79
N ARG A 156 -3.66 9.48 1.68
CA ARG A 156 -4.34 10.58 2.39
C ARG A 156 -3.38 11.37 3.27
N ARG A 157 -2.47 10.70 3.96
CA ARG A 157 -1.40 11.37 4.71
C ARG A 157 -0.48 12.17 3.79
N LEU A 158 -0.02 11.58 2.69
CA LEU A 158 0.80 12.29 1.70
C LEU A 158 0.07 13.53 1.15
N ALA A 159 -1.22 13.43 0.84
CA ALA A 159 -2.02 14.55 0.36
C ALA A 159 -2.24 15.65 1.41
N HIS A 160 -2.27 15.29 2.69
CA HIS A 160 -2.32 16.25 3.80
C HIS A 160 -1.00 17.03 3.91
N GLU A 161 0.13 16.31 3.92
CA GLU A 161 1.47 16.90 4.12
C GLU A 161 2.02 17.59 2.87
N PHE A 162 1.62 17.14 1.68
CA PHE A 162 2.02 17.68 0.38
C PHE A 162 0.78 18.19 -0.37
N PRO A 163 0.15 19.29 0.08
CA PRO A 163 -1.18 19.70 -0.37
C PRO A 163 -1.25 20.14 -1.84
N THR A 164 -0.10 20.35 -2.50
CA THR A 164 -0.02 20.67 -3.94
C THR A 164 0.09 19.43 -4.83
N TRP A 165 0.23 18.24 -4.24
CA TRP A 165 0.37 16.97 -4.96
C TRP A 165 -0.95 16.23 -5.10
N GLN A 166 -1.01 15.37 -6.12
CA GLN A 166 -2.04 14.36 -6.26
C GLN A 166 -1.43 12.97 -6.40
N PHE A 167 -2.19 11.97 -5.95
CA PHE A 167 -1.75 10.59 -5.81
C PHE A 167 -2.76 9.69 -6.53
N LEU A 168 -2.30 9.01 -7.57
CA LEU A 168 -3.07 8.07 -8.37
C LEU A 168 -2.83 6.65 -7.84
N LEU A 169 -3.85 6.07 -7.20
CA LEU A 169 -3.81 4.74 -6.63
C LEU A 169 -4.46 3.80 -7.64
N VAL A 170 -3.69 2.90 -8.23
CA VAL A 170 -4.17 2.10 -9.37
C VAL A 170 -4.49 0.68 -8.93
N ASP A 171 -5.68 0.20 -9.30
CA ASP A 171 -5.96 -1.23 -9.29
C ASP A 171 -5.35 -1.85 -10.55
N LEU A 172 -4.30 -2.66 -10.37
CA LEU A 172 -3.62 -3.32 -11.47
C LEU A 172 -4.55 -4.32 -12.16
N ARG A 173 -4.21 -4.73 -13.39
CA ARG A 173 -4.95 -5.81 -14.08
C ARG A 173 -5.08 -7.04 -13.18
N CYS A 174 -6.20 -7.75 -13.30
CA CYS A 174 -6.55 -8.90 -12.47
C CYS A 174 -6.77 -8.59 -10.97
N HIS A 175 -6.71 -7.32 -10.55
CA HIS A 175 -6.89 -6.90 -9.16
C HIS A 175 -8.02 -5.89 -8.98
N GLY A 176 -8.59 -5.86 -7.78
CA GLY A 176 -9.59 -4.87 -7.36
C GLY A 176 -10.75 -4.72 -8.35
N ASP A 177 -11.12 -3.47 -8.63
CA ASP A 177 -12.15 -3.13 -9.60
C ASP A 177 -11.68 -3.32 -11.06
N SER A 178 -10.36 -3.47 -11.29
CA SER A 178 -9.78 -3.85 -12.58
C SER A 178 -9.87 -5.35 -12.90
N ALA A 179 -10.24 -6.21 -11.94
CA ALA A 179 -10.25 -7.66 -12.11
C ALA A 179 -11.26 -8.15 -13.15
N SER A 180 -12.38 -7.43 -13.30
CA SER A 180 -13.44 -7.78 -14.27
C SER A 180 -13.11 -7.34 -15.71
N LEU A 181 -12.06 -6.55 -15.91
CA LEU A 181 -11.70 -6.00 -17.21
C LEU A 181 -11.07 -7.09 -18.08
N LYS A 182 -11.71 -7.42 -19.20
CA LYS A 182 -11.10 -8.26 -20.25
C LYS A 182 -9.96 -7.47 -20.93
N LYS A 183 -8.72 -7.64 -20.50
CA LYS A 183 -7.54 -7.01 -21.13
C LYS A 183 -7.00 -7.89 -22.26
N ARG A 184 -6.31 -7.26 -23.22
CA ARG A 184 -5.62 -7.97 -24.30
C ARG A 184 -4.17 -8.26 -23.88
N GLY A 185 -3.60 -9.33 -24.43
CA GLY A 185 -2.21 -9.74 -24.20
C GLY A 185 -2.01 -10.59 -22.94
N PRO A 186 -0.80 -11.10 -22.72
CA PRO A 186 -0.49 -11.97 -21.59
C PRO A 186 -0.55 -11.20 -20.27
N ASN A 187 -0.83 -11.92 -19.19
CA ASN A 187 -0.72 -11.39 -17.84
C ASN A 187 0.75 -11.43 -17.40
N SER A 188 1.47 -10.34 -17.66
CA SER A 188 2.89 -10.18 -17.35
C SER A 188 3.19 -8.84 -16.68
N VAL A 189 4.36 -8.72 -16.06
CA VAL A 189 4.87 -7.43 -15.53
C VAL A 189 4.90 -6.37 -16.63
N ALA A 190 5.45 -6.70 -17.79
CA ALA A 190 5.59 -5.76 -18.90
C ALA A 190 4.22 -5.28 -19.43
N THR A 191 3.25 -6.19 -19.61
CA THR A 191 1.91 -5.78 -20.08
C THR A 191 1.15 -5.00 -19.01
N THR A 192 1.38 -5.29 -17.72
CA THR A 192 0.83 -4.50 -16.61
C THR A 192 1.37 -3.07 -16.62
N ALA A 193 2.68 -2.89 -16.79
CA ALA A 193 3.31 -1.58 -16.93
C ALA A 193 2.74 -0.79 -18.12
N SER A 194 2.55 -1.45 -19.27
CA SER A 194 1.93 -0.84 -20.45
C SER A 194 0.49 -0.36 -20.17
N ASP A 195 -0.30 -1.11 -19.40
CA ASP A 195 -1.65 -0.68 -19.01
C ASP A 195 -1.65 0.57 -18.14
N VAL A 196 -0.71 0.66 -17.19
CA VAL A 196 -0.57 1.86 -16.33
C VAL A 196 -0.10 3.06 -17.15
N LEU A 197 0.86 2.88 -18.06
CA LEU A 197 1.27 3.95 -18.98
C LEU A 197 0.12 4.45 -19.87
N LYS A 198 -0.74 3.54 -20.34
CA LYS A 198 -1.96 3.91 -21.08
C LYS A 198 -2.95 4.69 -20.22
N LEU A 199 -3.19 4.25 -18.98
CA LEU A 199 -4.03 4.96 -18.03
C LEU A 199 -3.52 6.40 -17.84
N VAL A 200 -2.24 6.56 -17.52
CA VAL A 200 -1.59 7.86 -17.31
C VAL A 200 -1.71 8.74 -18.56
N GLY A 201 -1.46 8.19 -19.75
CA GLY A 201 -1.60 8.92 -21.01
C GLY A 201 -3.04 9.35 -21.31
N GLN A 202 -4.03 8.50 -21.01
CA GLN A 202 -5.45 8.81 -21.17
C GLN A 202 -5.92 9.90 -20.21
N LEU A 203 -5.45 9.85 -18.95
CA LEU A 203 -5.68 10.89 -17.96
C LEU A 203 -4.85 12.17 -18.23
N ARG A 204 -3.97 12.15 -19.24
CA ARG A 204 -3.04 13.23 -19.59
C ARG A 204 -2.19 13.65 -18.38
N LEU A 205 -1.82 12.70 -17.53
CA LEU A 205 -1.00 12.92 -16.35
C LEU A 205 0.48 12.79 -16.71
N THR A 206 1.30 13.52 -15.97
CA THR A 206 2.76 13.57 -16.11
C THR A 206 3.41 13.18 -14.77
N PRO A 207 3.50 11.87 -14.47
CA PRO A 207 3.99 11.41 -13.16
C PRO A 207 5.43 11.86 -12.93
N ARG A 208 5.68 12.41 -11.74
CA ARG A 208 7.04 12.73 -11.26
C ARG A 208 7.58 11.67 -10.30
N VAL A 209 6.67 11.00 -9.60
CA VAL A 209 6.99 9.93 -8.67
C VAL A 209 6.20 8.68 -9.03
N LEU A 210 6.87 7.55 -9.14
CA LEU A 210 6.27 6.23 -9.27
C LEU A 210 6.64 5.44 -8.02
N VAL A 211 5.68 4.82 -7.35
CA VAL A 211 5.91 4.01 -6.15
C VAL A 211 5.28 2.65 -6.38
N GLY A 212 6.07 1.59 -6.24
CA GLY A 212 5.61 0.22 -6.42
C GLY A 212 6.04 -0.66 -5.27
N HIS A 213 5.09 -1.35 -4.65
CA HIS A 213 5.37 -2.37 -3.63
C HIS A 213 5.44 -3.77 -4.24
N SER A 214 6.47 -4.54 -3.91
CA SER A 214 6.61 -5.94 -4.30
C SER A 214 6.45 -6.12 -5.83
N PHE A 215 5.40 -6.82 -6.29
CA PHE A 215 5.00 -6.90 -7.69
C PHE A 215 4.94 -5.53 -8.39
N GLY A 216 4.29 -4.55 -7.76
CA GLY A 216 4.19 -3.19 -8.25
C GLY A 216 5.54 -2.51 -8.43
N GLY A 217 6.56 -2.91 -7.66
CA GLY A 217 7.93 -2.41 -7.80
C GLY A 217 8.56 -2.75 -9.15
N LYS A 218 8.43 -4.02 -9.59
CA LYS A 218 8.87 -4.42 -10.94
C LYS A 218 8.01 -3.79 -12.04
N VAL A 219 6.72 -3.57 -11.78
CA VAL A 219 5.85 -2.84 -12.71
C VAL A 219 6.37 -1.40 -12.88
N VAL A 220 6.73 -0.70 -11.80
CA VAL A 220 7.32 0.64 -11.87
C VAL A 220 8.61 0.65 -12.70
N LEU A 221 9.55 -0.28 -12.45
CA LEU A 221 10.77 -0.36 -13.24
C LEU A 221 10.47 -0.57 -14.73
N SER A 222 9.57 -1.51 -15.05
CA SER A 222 9.19 -1.77 -16.43
C SER A 222 8.41 -0.60 -17.07
N MET A 223 7.68 0.20 -16.30
CA MET A 223 7.07 1.43 -16.80
C MET A 223 8.14 2.44 -17.26
N VAL A 224 9.18 2.63 -16.45
CA VAL A 224 10.26 3.57 -16.79
C VAL A 224 11.06 3.06 -17.99
N GLU A 225 11.34 1.76 -18.06
CA GLU A 225 11.98 1.12 -19.21
C GLU A 225 11.17 1.29 -20.51
N GLN A 226 9.85 1.11 -20.45
CA GLN A 226 8.97 1.15 -21.63
C GLN A 226 8.59 2.57 -22.09
N ALA A 227 8.76 3.60 -21.27
CA ALA A 227 8.30 4.95 -21.58
C ALA A 227 9.13 5.62 -22.71
N ALA A 228 8.76 5.31 -23.96
CA ALA A 228 9.44 5.78 -25.19
C ALA A 228 9.33 7.30 -25.45
N LYS A 229 8.26 7.95 -24.97
CA LYS A 229 8.21 9.41 -24.83
C LYS A 229 8.58 9.67 -23.38
N PRO A 230 9.75 10.27 -23.08
CA PRO A 230 10.28 10.29 -21.73
C PRO A 230 9.20 10.80 -20.79
N LEU A 231 8.85 10.00 -19.77
CA LEU A 231 8.18 10.55 -18.60
C LEU A 231 8.93 11.85 -18.24
N PRO A 232 8.23 12.95 -17.91
CA PRO A 232 8.88 14.24 -17.74
C PRO A 232 10.03 14.10 -16.75
N ARG A 233 11.25 14.22 -17.27
CA ARG A 233 12.46 14.05 -16.48
C ARG A 233 12.65 15.31 -15.64
N PRO A 234 12.98 15.19 -14.34
CA PRO A 234 13.33 13.94 -13.65
C PRO A 234 12.11 13.12 -13.18
N VAL A 235 12.21 11.79 -13.30
CA VAL A 235 11.27 10.84 -12.66
C VAL A 235 11.97 10.06 -11.56
N ARG A 236 11.31 9.98 -10.41
CA ARG A 236 11.72 9.15 -9.28
C ARG A 236 10.87 7.90 -9.19
N ALA A 237 11.50 6.73 -9.32
CA ALA A 237 10.88 5.43 -9.17
C ALA A 237 11.27 4.82 -7.83
N TRP A 238 10.29 4.43 -7.03
CA TRP A 238 10.47 3.73 -5.76
C TRP A 238 10.07 2.27 -5.92
N VAL A 239 11.02 1.38 -5.66
CA VAL A 239 10.84 -0.08 -5.64
C VAL A 239 10.88 -0.53 -4.20
N LEU A 240 9.71 -0.78 -3.63
CA LEU A 240 9.56 -1.11 -2.22
C LEU A 240 9.53 -2.63 -2.04
N ASP A 241 10.56 -3.13 -1.38
CA ASP A 241 10.79 -4.52 -1.01
C ASP A 241 10.64 -5.51 -2.18
N ALA A 242 11.29 -5.19 -3.30
CA ALA A 242 11.41 -6.06 -4.47
C ALA A 242 12.80 -5.94 -5.11
N THR A 243 13.33 -7.06 -5.56
CA THR A 243 14.56 -7.11 -6.33
C THR A 243 14.29 -6.88 -7.83
N PRO A 244 15.23 -6.30 -8.58
CA PRO A 244 15.08 -6.14 -10.04
C PRO A 244 15.33 -7.45 -10.81
N GLY A 245 16.06 -8.40 -10.22
CA GLY A 245 16.38 -9.69 -10.80
C GLY A 245 15.29 -10.76 -10.64
N LYS A 246 15.59 -11.98 -11.06
CA LYS A 246 14.69 -13.13 -10.87
C LYS A 246 14.48 -13.39 -9.38
N VAL A 247 13.24 -13.67 -9.00
CA VAL A 247 12.94 -14.04 -7.61
C VAL A 247 13.32 -15.49 -7.43
N ARG A 248 14.20 -15.75 -6.47
CA ARG A 248 14.54 -17.10 -6.06
C ARG A 248 13.46 -17.54 -5.06
N ALA A 249 12.96 -18.76 -5.19
CA ALA A 249 12.06 -19.33 -4.20
C ALA A 249 12.75 -19.25 -2.83
N GLY A 250 12.06 -18.66 -1.84
CA GLY A 250 12.55 -18.64 -0.47
C GLY A 250 12.74 -20.07 0.04
N GLY A 251 13.76 -20.29 0.87
CA GLY A 251 13.84 -21.51 1.66
C GLY A 251 12.74 -21.56 2.72
N ASP A 252 12.68 -22.68 3.44
CA ASP A 252 11.68 -22.95 4.48
C ASP A 252 11.58 -21.80 5.52
N GLY A 253 10.43 -21.12 5.60
CA GLY A 253 10.10 -20.26 6.75
C GLY A 253 9.53 -18.85 6.52
N GLU A 254 9.39 -18.33 5.29
CA GLU A 254 8.80 -17.00 5.03
C GLU A 254 7.87 -17.00 3.82
N ASP A 255 6.87 -16.09 3.84
CA ASP A 255 5.84 -15.80 2.83
C ASP A 255 5.87 -16.66 1.56
N HIS A 256 4.85 -17.50 1.39
CA HIS A 256 4.67 -18.38 0.23
C HIS A 256 3.57 -17.89 -0.73
N PRO A 257 3.70 -16.72 -1.42
CA PRO A 257 2.66 -16.23 -2.33
C PRO A 257 2.29 -17.24 -3.42
N ARG A 258 3.25 -18.02 -3.92
CA ARG A 258 3.00 -19.04 -4.95
C ARG A 258 2.04 -20.12 -4.45
N GLU A 259 2.28 -20.64 -3.26
CA GLU A 259 1.46 -21.68 -2.63
C GLU A 259 0.09 -21.11 -2.26
N LEU A 260 0.05 -19.90 -1.68
CA LEU A 260 -1.21 -19.20 -1.39
C LEU A 260 -2.05 -19.02 -2.66
N ILE A 261 -1.47 -18.49 -3.74
CA ILE A 261 -2.16 -18.32 -5.02
C ILE A 261 -2.65 -19.67 -5.56
N SER A 262 -1.83 -20.71 -5.46
CA SER A 262 -2.21 -22.06 -5.90
C SER A 262 -3.40 -22.59 -5.10
N PHE A 263 -3.38 -22.44 -3.78
CA PHE A 263 -4.48 -22.85 -2.90
C PHE A 263 -5.75 -22.06 -3.16
N LEU A 264 -5.67 -20.73 -3.23
CA LEU A 264 -6.84 -19.88 -3.50
C LEU A 264 -7.54 -20.22 -4.82
N ARG A 265 -6.80 -20.71 -5.83
CA ARG A 265 -7.36 -21.15 -7.11
C ARG A 265 -8.16 -22.46 -7.01
N THR A 266 -7.96 -23.26 -5.96
CA THR A 266 -8.78 -24.46 -5.71
C THR A 266 -10.14 -24.10 -5.10
N LEU A 267 -10.24 -22.93 -4.48
CA LEU A 267 -11.45 -22.45 -3.83
C LEU A 267 -12.49 -21.96 -4.87
N PRO A 268 -13.80 -22.07 -4.55
CA PRO A 268 -14.84 -21.62 -5.46
C PRO A 268 -14.78 -20.10 -5.69
N LYS A 269 -15.15 -19.67 -6.90
CA LYS A 269 -15.15 -18.23 -7.29
C LYS A 269 -16.15 -17.39 -6.50
N VAL A 270 -17.22 -18.03 -6.03
CA VAL A 270 -18.26 -17.44 -5.18
C VAL A 270 -18.33 -18.28 -3.91
N VAL A 271 -18.26 -17.63 -2.76
CA VAL A 271 -18.19 -18.26 -1.43
C VAL A 271 -19.37 -17.81 -0.58
N SER A 272 -19.92 -18.71 0.23
CA SER A 272 -21.04 -18.44 1.14
C SER A 272 -20.63 -17.64 2.37
N SER A 273 -19.40 -17.84 2.86
CA SER A 273 -18.95 -17.28 4.12
C SER A 273 -17.46 -16.95 4.12
N LYS A 274 -17.11 -15.75 4.58
CA LYS A 274 -15.70 -15.38 4.83
C LYS A 274 -15.05 -16.30 5.87
N ARG A 275 -15.83 -16.79 6.85
CA ARG A 275 -15.33 -17.67 7.92
C ARG A 275 -14.91 -19.04 7.39
N GLU A 276 -15.59 -19.56 6.37
CA GLU A 276 -15.22 -20.83 5.73
C GLU A 276 -13.85 -20.72 5.06
N ILE A 277 -13.61 -19.63 4.34
CA ILE A 277 -12.32 -19.37 3.68
C ILE A 277 -11.20 -19.18 4.70
N LEU A 278 -11.48 -18.46 5.78
CA LEU A 278 -10.52 -18.29 6.86
C LEU A 278 -10.12 -19.64 7.49
N ASN A 279 -11.10 -20.49 7.80
CA ASN A 279 -10.82 -21.82 8.36
C ASN A 279 -10.03 -22.69 7.38
N ALA A 280 -10.41 -22.70 6.10
CA ALA A 280 -9.71 -23.46 5.07
C ALA A 280 -8.24 -23.04 4.92
N LEU A 281 -7.94 -21.74 5.01
CA LEU A 281 -6.56 -21.24 4.98
C LEU A 281 -5.75 -21.68 6.21
N ILE A 282 -6.36 -21.63 7.40
CA ILE A 282 -5.69 -22.08 8.63
C ILE A 282 -5.45 -23.59 8.61
N GLU A 283 -6.41 -24.38 8.12
CA GLU A 283 -6.28 -25.84 7.98
C GLU A 283 -5.18 -26.22 6.98
N GLU A 284 -5.00 -25.44 5.92
CA GLU A 284 -3.89 -25.60 4.97
C GLU A 284 -2.52 -25.17 5.55
N GLY A 285 -2.51 -24.54 6.73
CA GLY A 285 -1.29 -24.12 7.43
C GLY A 285 -0.87 -22.67 7.21
N PHE A 286 -1.70 -21.84 6.56
CA PHE A 286 -1.46 -20.39 6.51
C PHE A 286 -1.70 -19.75 7.87
N SER A 287 -0.94 -18.70 8.19
CA SER A 287 -1.12 -17.97 9.43
C SER A 287 -2.50 -17.31 9.51
N ASN A 288 -2.99 -17.09 10.74
CA ASN A 288 -4.25 -16.37 10.95
C ASN A 288 -4.23 -14.98 10.30
N ASP A 289 -3.09 -14.29 10.31
CA ASP A 289 -2.97 -12.93 9.78
C ASP A 289 -3.07 -12.90 8.25
N VAL A 290 -2.39 -13.83 7.56
CA VAL A 290 -2.56 -14.02 6.11
C VAL A 290 -4.00 -14.35 5.79
N SER A 291 -4.63 -15.23 6.57
CA SER A 291 -6.01 -15.66 6.37
C SER A 291 -7.01 -14.51 6.53
N GLN A 292 -6.85 -13.69 7.58
CA GLN A 292 -7.65 -12.49 7.81
C GLN A 292 -7.47 -11.46 6.70
N TRP A 293 -6.23 -11.27 6.24
CA TRP A 293 -5.95 -10.37 5.14
C TRP A 293 -6.61 -10.83 3.83
N VAL A 294 -6.51 -12.11 3.47
CA VAL A 294 -7.11 -12.67 2.27
C VAL A 294 -8.61 -12.40 2.21
N VAL A 295 -9.34 -12.60 3.31
CA VAL A 295 -10.80 -12.41 3.34
C VAL A 295 -11.24 -10.94 3.25
N THR A 296 -10.33 -9.97 3.39
CA THR A 296 -10.61 -8.56 3.08
C THR A 296 -10.83 -8.34 1.57
N ASN A 297 -10.32 -9.23 0.74
CA ASN A 297 -10.43 -9.21 -0.72
C ASN A 297 -11.68 -9.95 -1.25
N LEU A 298 -12.64 -10.23 -0.36
CA LEU A 298 -13.96 -10.77 -0.69
C LEU A 298 -15.00 -9.65 -0.67
N ARG A 299 -15.65 -9.42 -1.81
CA ARG A 299 -16.73 -8.44 -1.97
C ARG A 299 -18.09 -9.12 -1.86
N PRO A 300 -19.04 -8.57 -1.09
CA PRO A 300 -20.41 -9.06 -1.08
C PRO A 300 -21.04 -9.03 -2.48
N THR A 301 -21.84 -10.04 -2.78
CA THR A 301 -22.54 -10.22 -4.06
C THR A 301 -24.03 -10.48 -3.82
N GLY A 302 -24.85 -10.02 -4.75
CA GLY A 302 -26.31 -10.16 -4.72
C GLY A 302 -27.04 -9.12 -3.85
N PRO A 303 -28.38 -8.98 -4.00
CA PRO A 303 -29.17 -7.94 -3.32
C PRO A 303 -29.21 -8.07 -1.80
N LEU A 304 -29.00 -9.30 -1.30
CA LEU A 304 -29.04 -9.64 0.12
C LEU A 304 -27.64 -9.82 0.72
N CYS A 305 -26.57 -9.57 -0.03
CA CYS A 305 -25.18 -9.79 0.39
C CYS A 305 -24.93 -11.20 0.96
N SER A 306 -25.65 -12.22 0.45
CA SER A 306 -25.64 -13.59 0.96
C SER A 306 -24.46 -14.43 0.49
N SER A 307 -23.68 -13.92 -0.47
CA SER A 307 -22.49 -14.57 -1.00
C SER A 307 -21.39 -13.54 -1.23
N PHE A 308 -20.16 -14.00 -1.37
CA PHE A 308 -19.01 -13.14 -1.67
C PHE A 308 -18.28 -13.64 -2.92
N SER A 309 -17.71 -12.72 -3.68
CA SER A 309 -16.80 -13.03 -4.78
C SER A 309 -15.43 -12.43 -4.52
N TRP A 310 -14.41 -13.07 -5.09
CA TRP A 310 -13.06 -12.52 -5.10
C TRP A 310 -13.01 -11.18 -5.84
N THR A 311 -12.23 -10.24 -5.32
CA THR A 311 -11.83 -9.03 -6.04
C THR A 311 -10.62 -9.29 -6.96
N PHE A 312 -10.30 -10.55 -7.23
CA PHE A 312 -9.17 -10.98 -8.04
C PHE A 312 -9.61 -11.91 -9.16
N ASP A 313 -8.95 -11.79 -10.30
CA ASP A 313 -8.89 -12.85 -11.29
C ASP A 313 -7.71 -13.76 -10.95
N LEU A 314 -7.97 -14.81 -10.16
CA LEU A 314 -6.92 -15.67 -9.59
C LEU A 314 -6.07 -16.41 -10.65
N ASP A 315 -6.64 -16.71 -11.82
CA ASP A 315 -5.88 -17.30 -12.92
C ASP A 315 -4.90 -16.27 -13.51
N GLY A 316 -5.37 -15.05 -13.70
CA GLY A 316 -4.52 -13.93 -14.09
C GLY A 316 -3.44 -13.60 -13.05
N ILE A 317 -3.79 -13.61 -11.76
CA ILE A 317 -2.84 -13.43 -10.65
C ILE A 317 -1.71 -14.47 -10.72
N SER A 318 -2.05 -15.74 -10.95
CA SER A 318 -1.05 -16.80 -11.05
C SER A 318 -0.06 -16.55 -12.19
N GLN A 319 -0.55 -16.14 -13.35
CA GLN A 319 0.29 -15.77 -14.50
C GLN A 319 1.15 -14.53 -14.22
N LEU A 320 0.58 -13.50 -13.58
CA LEU A 320 1.31 -12.30 -13.18
C LEU A 320 2.44 -12.63 -12.21
N TYR A 321 2.17 -13.46 -11.20
CA TYR A 321 3.16 -13.83 -10.21
C TYR A 321 4.29 -14.67 -10.82
N GLN A 322 3.96 -15.61 -11.72
CA GLN A 322 4.97 -16.32 -12.50
C GLN A 322 5.85 -15.35 -13.30
N SER A 323 5.24 -14.42 -14.03
CA SER A 323 5.97 -13.40 -14.77
C SER A 323 6.85 -12.55 -13.85
N TYR A 324 6.40 -12.22 -12.64
CA TYR A 324 7.18 -11.48 -11.65
C TYR A 324 8.42 -12.23 -11.22
N GLU A 325 8.34 -13.54 -10.96
CA GLU A 325 9.50 -14.32 -10.57
C GLU A 325 10.52 -14.44 -11.72
N GLU A 326 10.05 -14.55 -12.96
CA GLU A 326 10.89 -14.71 -14.15
C GLU A 326 11.49 -13.39 -14.68
N THR A 327 10.84 -12.25 -14.39
CA THR A 327 11.25 -10.93 -14.88
C THR A 327 12.60 -10.52 -14.31
N ASN A 328 13.52 -10.16 -15.20
CA ASN A 328 14.85 -9.67 -14.86
C ASN A 328 15.07 -8.31 -15.53
N LEU A 329 15.19 -7.26 -14.72
CA LEU A 329 15.34 -5.86 -15.15
C LEU A 329 16.73 -5.30 -14.86
N TRP A 330 17.69 -6.17 -14.54
CA TRP A 330 19.05 -5.74 -14.21
C TRP A 330 19.72 -4.93 -15.32
N ASN A 331 19.54 -5.33 -16.58
CA ASN A 331 20.09 -4.58 -17.71
C ASN A 331 19.58 -3.13 -17.75
N PHE A 332 18.33 -2.88 -17.35
CA PHE A 332 17.79 -1.53 -17.25
C PHE A 332 18.35 -0.77 -16.05
N VAL A 333 18.41 -1.41 -14.88
CA VAL A 333 18.91 -0.78 -13.63
C VAL A 333 20.39 -0.40 -13.74
N GLU A 334 21.20 -1.19 -14.45
CA GLU A 334 22.62 -0.92 -14.68
C GLU A 334 22.86 0.12 -15.79
N ASN A 335 21.85 0.43 -16.60
CA ASN A 335 21.94 1.36 -17.73
C ASN A 335 20.83 2.41 -17.69
N LEU A 336 20.68 3.10 -16.56
CA LEU A 336 19.61 4.07 -16.37
C LEU A 336 19.75 5.27 -17.33
N PRO A 337 18.66 5.69 -18.01
CA PRO A 337 18.66 6.93 -18.76
C PRO A 337 18.86 8.15 -17.83
N ARG A 338 19.59 9.17 -18.31
CA ARG A 338 19.69 10.47 -17.62
C ARG A 338 18.31 11.01 -17.22
N GLY A 339 18.16 11.54 -16.01
CA GLY A 339 16.87 12.02 -15.50
C GLY A 339 16.00 10.96 -14.83
N VAL A 340 16.49 9.73 -14.66
CA VAL A 340 15.79 8.66 -13.93
C VAL A 340 16.52 8.39 -12.62
N HIS A 341 15.77 8.45 -11.52
CA HIS A 341 16.25 8.06 -10.20
C HIS A 341 15.48 6.85 -9.70
N VAL A 342 16.16 5.73 -9.44
CA VAL A 342 15.57 4.52 -8.90
C VAL A 342 15.98 4.38 -7.43
N ASN A 343 15.01 4.35 -6.55
CA ASN A 343 15.19 4.17 -5.11
C ASN A 343 14.70 2.79 -4.74
N PHE A 344 15.60 1.91 -4.33
CA PHE A 344 15.24 0.62 -3.74
C PHE A 344 15.06 0.81 -2.24
N LEU A 345 13.99 0.24 -1.69
CA LEU A 345 13.77 0.21 -0.25
C LEU A 345 13.65 -1.24 0.18
N LYS A 346 14.61 -1.74 0.94
CA LYS A 346 14.56 -3.05 1.57
C LYS A 346 13.95 -2.93 2.96
N ALA A 347 12.99 -3.79 3.29
CA ALA A 347 12.58 -3.94 4.67
C ALA A 347 13.68 -4.69 5.46
N GLU A 348 14.00 -4.23 6.67
CA GLU A 348 15.07 -4.81 7.48
C GLU A 348 14.88 -6.32 7.66
N ARG A 349 13.66 -6.74 8.01
CA ARG A 349 13.32 -8.15 8.25
C ARG A 349 13.09 -8.98 6.99
N SER A 350 13.14 -8.40 5.78
CA SER A 350 13.04 -9.15 4.53
C SER A 350 14.39 -9.81 4.21
N LEU A 351 14.68 -10.94 4.83
CA LEU A 351 15.98 -11.60 4.74
C LEU A 351 16.12 -12.49 3.51
N HIS A 352 15.05 -13.17 3.09
CA HIS A 352 15.13 -14.20 2.04
C HIS A 352 14.81 -13.70 0.62
N ARG A 353 14.22 -12.50 0.49
CA ARG A 353 13.89 -11.90 -0.82
C ARG A 353 15.10 -11.27 -1.51
N TRP A 354 16.11 -10.85 -0.73
CA TRP A 354 17.26 -10.10 -1.21
C TRP A 354 18.49 -11.00 -1.23
N ALA A 355 18.87 -11.48 -2.41
CA ALA A 355 20.12 -12.21 -2.55
C ALA A 355 21.30 -11.26 -2.36
N LEU A 356 22.41 -11.78 -1.81
CA LEU A 356 23.62 -10.99 -1.60
C LEU A 356 24.13 -10.37 -2.90
N GLU A 357 24.04 -11.11 -4.01
CA GLU A 357 24.44 -10.60 -5.32
C GLU A 357 23.56 -9.43 -5.78
N ASP A 358 22.26 -9.45 -5.45
CA ASP A 358 21.37 -8.34 -5.82
C ASP A 358 21.74 -7.06 -5.03
N LEU A 359 22.08 -7.19 -3.75
CA LEU A 359 22.54 -6.07 -2.92
C LEU A 359 23.87 -5.49 -3.42
N GLN A 360 24.83 -6.37 -3.75
CA GLN A 360 26.13 -5.96 -4.29
C GLN A 360 25.99 -5.18 -5.61
N ARG A 361 25.11 -5.64 -6.50
CA ARG A 361 24.88 -4.97 -7.78
C ARG A 361 24.15 -3.63 -7.64
N ILE A 362 23.21 -3.50 -6.70
CA ILE A 362 22.61 -2.19 -6.39
C ILE A 362 23.66 -1.23 -5.87
N HIS A 363 24.52 -1.68 -4.93
CA HIS A 363 25.56 -0.83 -4.38
C HIS A 363 26.58 -0.38 -5.44
N ALA A 364 26.97 -1.29 -6.35
CA ALA A 364 27.81 -0.92 -7.48
C ALA A 364 27.13 0.11 -8.40
N ALA A 365 25.82 -0.03 -8.65
CA ALA A 365 25.06 0.93 -9.45
C ALA A 365 24.89 2.30 -8.75
N GLU A 366 24.84 2.31 -7.42
CA GLU A 366 24.81 3.51 -6.58
C GLU A 366 26.16 4.26 -6.61
N GLU A 367 27.29 3.55 -6.52
CA GLU A 367 28.63 4.16 -6.63
C GLU A 367 28.90 4.75 -8.02
N LEU A 368 28.38 4.10 -9.08
CA LEU A 368 28.49 4.58 -10.46
C LEU A 368 27.58 5.80 -10.73
N ALA A 369 26.61 6.08 -9.86
CA ALA A 369 25.74 7.24 -9.97
C ALA A 369 26.50 8.52 -9.55
N SER A 370 27.45 8.96 -10.39
CA SER A 370 28.13 10.25 -10.23
C SER A 370 27.27 11.38 -10.81
N GLU A 371 26.92 12.38 -9.98
CA GLU A 371 26.40 13.75 -10.19
C GLU A 371 25.48 14.13 -11.39
N GLU A 372 25.26 13.27 -12.40
CA GLU A 372 24.59 13.54 -13.67
C GLU A 372 23.08 13.22 -13.62
N GLY A 373 22.37 13.84 -12.68
CA GLY A 373 20.90 14.00 -12.75
C GLY A 373 20.07 12.71 -12.89
N GLY A 374 20.60 11.57 -12.47
CA GLY A 374 19.98 10.24 -12.46
C GLY A 374 20.84 9.28 -11.62
N GLY A 375 20.26 8.21 -11.08
CA GLY A 375 21.00 7.28 -10.22
C GLY A 375 20.18 6.20 -9.54
N VAL A 376 20.88 5.24 -8.94
CA VAL A 376 20.30 4.20 -8.07
C VAL A 376 20.64 4.56 -6.63
N GLU A 377 19.68 4.42 -5.72
CA GLU A 377 19.91 4.62 -4.28
C GLU A 377 19.27 3.47 -3.50
N MET A 378 19.95 2.99 -2.46
CA MET A 378 19.47 1.93 -1.58
C MET A 378 19.07 2.48 -0.21
N HIS A 379 17.84 2.19 0.19
CA HIS A 379 17.28 2.55 1.49
C HIS A 379 16.97 1.28 2.29
N VAL A 380 17.13 1.36 3.60
CA VAL A 380 16.68 0.32 4.54
C VAL A 380 15.59 0.89 5.42
N LEU A 381 14.45 0.20 5.49
CA LEU A 381 13.37 0.52 6.41
C LEU A 381 13.50 -0.38 7.64
N GLU A 382 14.00 0.22 8.72
CA GLU A 382 14.10 -0.39 10.05
C GLU A 382 12.72 -0.82 10.57
N ASP A 383 12.71 -1.87 11.37
CA ASP A 383 11.50 -2.38 12.06
C ASP A 383 10.34 -2.76 11.12
N ALA A 384 10.59 -2.97 9.84
CA ALA A 384 9.59 -3.41 8.87
C ALA A 384 9.86 -4.83 8.34
N GLY A 385 8.79 -5.57 8.09
CA GLY A 385 8.76 -6.75 7.22
C GLY A 385 8.24 -6.38 5.83
N HIS A 386 7.77 -7.37 5.08
CA HIS A 386 7.42 -7.19 3.66
C HIS A 386 6.35 -6.12 3.41
N TRP A 387 5.44 -5.91 4.36
CA TRP A 387 4.31 -4.99 4.25
C TRP A 387 4.71 -3.59 4.70
N VAL A 388 5.73 -3.01 4.07
CA VAL A 388 6.42 -1.78 4.51
C VAL A 388 5.50 -0.59 4.86
N HIS A 389 4.40 -0.42 4.13
CA HIS A 389 3.43 0.66 4.33
C HIS A 389 2.45 0.39 5.48
N THR A 390 2.44 -0.83 6.01
CA THR A 390 1.64 -1.26 7.17
C THR A 390 2.54 -1.42 8.40
N ASP A 391 3.72 -2.00 8.23
CA ASP A 391 4.63 -2.33 9.34
C ASP A 391 5.32 -1.09 9.93
N ASN A 392 5.80 -0.19 9.08
CA ASN A 392 6.43 1.07 9.52
C ASN A 392 6.01 2.24 8.59
N PRO A 393 4.73 2.65 8.62
CA PRO A 393 4.24 3.74 7.77
C PRO A 393 4.93 5.08 8.05
N ASP A 394 5.36 5.33 9.28
CA ASP A 394 6.07 6.55 9.66
C ASP A 394 7.50 6.59 9.09
N GLY A 395 8.24 5.49 9.20
CA GLY A 395 9.56 5.35 8.60
C GLY A 395 9.50 5.45 7.09
N LEU A 396 8.55 4.75 6.47
CA LEU A 396 8.32 4.83 5.02
C LEU A 396 7.99 6.27 4.61
N PHE A 397 7.11 6.95 5.34
CA PHE A 397 6.76 8.34 5.06
C PHE A 397 8.00 9.25 5.15
N ARG A 398 8.84 9.12 6.18
CA ARG A 398 10.07 9.92 6.32
C ARG A 398 11.01 9.76 5.13
N ILE A 399 11.25 8.51 4.70
CA ILE A 399 12.14 8.20 3.58
C ILE A 399 11.58 8.78 2.27
N LEU A 400 10.29 8.55 2.00
CA LEU A 400 9.66 8.98 0.74
C LEU A 400 9.47 10.51 0.65
N SER A 401 9.36 11.21 1.80
CA SER A 401 9.01 12.64 1.87
C SER A 401 9.93 13.54 1.04
N SER A 402 11.22 13.21 0.94
CA SER A 402 12.19 13.96 0.14
C SER A 402 11.79 14.05 -1.35
N SER A 403 11.00 13.09 -1.84
CA SER A 403 10.53 13.01 -3.22
C SER A 403 9.42 14.01 -3.54
N PHE A 404 8.75 14.54 -2.52
CA PHE A 404 7.58 15.40 -2.65
C PHE A 404 7.86 16.85 -2.26
N GLN A 405 9.02 17.09 -1.66
CA GLN A 405 9.52 18.44 -1.41
C GLN A 405 9.83 19.09 -2.76
N VAL A 406 9.26 20.28 -2.98
CA VAL A 406 9.53 21.05 -4.20
C VAL A 406 11.02 21.37 -4.20
N LEU A 407 11.77 20.86 -5.20
CA LEU A 407 13.07 21.42 -5.55
C LEU A 407 12.82 22.91 -5.81
N ARG A 408 13.19 23.77 -4.86
CA ARG A 408 13.34 25.20 -5.12
C ARG A 408 14.42 25.27 -6.21
N ALA A 409 13.97 25.44 -7.44
CA ALA A 409 14.85 25.73 -8.57
C ALA A 409 15.60 27.03 -8.31
#